data_AF-A0A073JF48-F1
#
_entry.id   AF-A0A073JF48-F1
#
_cell.length_a   1.000
_cell.length_b   1.000
_cell.length_c   1.000
_cell.angle_alpha   90.00
_cell.angle_beta   90.00
_cell.angle_gamma   90.00
#
_symmetry.space_group_name_H-M   'P 1'
#
loop_
_entity.id
_entity.type
_entity.pdbx_description
1 polymer ?
#
loop_
_entity_poly.entity_id
_entity_poly.type
_entity_poly.pdbx_seq_one_letter_code
_entity_poly.pdbx_strand_id
1 'polypeptide(L)'
;MADINTIRTAAAGTRSAEIDAGLRAHMNKVYGTMSVGMLLTFLVAWAVGSNPDLLGIFRDPATLQPNILGWIVMFAPLGMVFAFGAAINRLSAAGAQLFFYAFAAVMGLSLSWIFVAFTGMSIAQVFLITSIAFAGLSLWGYTTKKDISGWGSFLIMGVIGILVASIVNIFLQSPAIMFAVSILGVLIFAGLTAYDTQKIKNDYIQHAAQMDSEWLGKAAIMGALNLYLDFINMFMFLLQLFGNRE
;
A
#
# COMPACT_ATOMS: atom_id res chain seq x y z
N MET A 1 -30.05 46.77 -0.68
CA MET A 1 -29.11 46.15 0.28
C MET A 1 -29.04 44.68 -0.08
N ALA A 2 -27.86 44.18 -0.49
CA ALA A 2 -27.72 42.74 -0.77
C ALA A 2 -27.97 41.97 0.52
N ASP A 3 -28.86 40.98 0.44
CA ASP A 3 -29.32 40.21 1.59
C ASP A 3 -28.13 39.42 2.17
N ILE A 4 -27.76 39.72 3.41
CA ILE A 4 -26.55 39.18 4.07
C ILE A 4 -26.60 37.64 4.12
N ASN A 5 -27.80 37.06 4.11
CA ASN A 5 -28.02 35.62 4.05
C ASN A 5 -27.59 35.02 2.70
N THR A 6 -27.79 35.72 1.59
CA THR A 6 -27.38 35.28 0.24
C THR A 6 -25.86 35.31 0.08
N ILE A 7 -25.18 36.28 0.69
CA ILE A 7 -23.71 36.36 0.70
C ILE A 7 -23.11 35.21 1.53
N ARG A 8 -23.72 34.86 2.68
CA ARG A 8 -23.26 33.74 3.52
C ARG A 8 -23.47 32.38 2.86
N THR A 9 -24.60 32.15 2.18
CA THR A 9 -24.83 30.89 1.45
C THR A 9 -23.95 30.78 0.21
N ALA A 10 -23.69 31.88 -0.51
CA ALA A 10 -22.73 31.90 -1.62
C ALA A 10 -21.29 31.64 -1.14
N ALA A 11 -20.87 32.23 -0.03
CA ALA A 11 -19.56 31.98 0.57
C ALA A 11 -19.40 30.54 1.08
N ALA A 12 -20.46 29.97 1.68
CA ALA A 12 -20.48 28.57 2.09
C ALA A 12 -20.38 27.62 0.88
N GLY A 13 -21.12 27.89 -0.20
CA GLY A 13 -21.04 27.11 -1.45
C GLY A 13 -19.67 27.18 -2.12
N THR A 14 -19.03 28.36 -2.12
CA THR A 14 -17.66 28.56 -2.65
C THR A 14 -16.65 27.74 -1.85
N ARG A 15 -16.72 27.79 -0.52
CA ARG A 15 -15.83 27.02 0.38
C ARG A 15 -16.00 25.51 0.21
N SER A 16 -17.23 25.02 0.04
CA SER A 16 -17.47 23.60 -0.24
C SER A 16 -16.86 23.16 -1.59
N ALA A 17 -17.00 23.98 -2.64
CA ALA A 17 -16.42 23.69 -3.94
C ALA A 17 -14.87 23.67 -3.91
N GLU A 18 -14.25 24.57 -3.15
CA GLU A 18 -12.79 24.61 -2.94
C GLU A 18 -12.28 23.36 -2.20
N ILE A 19 -12.99 22.94 -1.14
CA ILE A 19 -12.66 21.72 -0.39
C ILE A 19 -12.76 20.49 -1.28
N ASP A 20 -13.81 20.39 -2.10
CA ASP A 20 -14.01 19.28 -3.03
C ASP A 20 -12.93 19.23 -4.11
N ALA A 21 -12.57 20.38 -4.68
CA ALA A 21 -11.48 20.48 -5.66
C ALA A 21 -10.14 20.08 -5.05
N GLY A 22 -9.84 20.56 -3.84
CA GLY A 22 -8.62 20.21 -3.13
C GLY A 22 -8.59 18.74 -2.71
N LEU A 23 -9.73 18.16 -2.31
CA LEU A 23 -9.82 16.72 -2.00
C LEU A 23 -9.48 15.88 -3.21
N ARG A 24 -10.01 16.23 -4.39
CA ARG A 24 -9.67 15.53 -5.64
C ARG A 24 -8.18 15.65 -5.96
N ALA A 25 -7.60 16.84 -5.81
CA ALA A 25 -6.17 17.04 -6.01
C ALA A 25 -5.33 16.22 -5.01
N HIS A 26 -5.76 16.14 -3.75
CA HIS A 26 -5.11 15.35 -2.71
C HIS A 26 -5.16 13.85 -3.04
N MET A 27 -6.34 13.32 -3.38
CA MET A 27 -6.50 11.92 -3.77
C MET A 27 -5.70 11.60 -5.03
N ASN A 28 -5.70 12.47 -6.04
CA ASN A 28 -4.87 12.30 -7.24
C ASN A 28 -3.38 12.24 -6.89
N LYS A 29 -2.91 13.06 -5.96
CA LYS A 29 -1.53 13.01 -5.46
C LYS A 29 -1.23 11.70 -4.75
N VAL A 30 -2.15 11.22 -3.91
CA VAL A 30 -2.04 9.93 -3.20
C VAL A 30 -1.88 8.79 -4.21
N TYR A 31 -2.84 8.62 -5.13
CA TYR A 31 -2.80 7.54 -6.12
C TYR A 31 -1.66 7.68 -7.11
N GLY A 32 -1.33 8.91 -7.54
CA GLY A 32 -0.20 9.16 -8.42
C GLY A 32 1.13 8.78 -7.76
N THR A 33 1.32 9.17 -6.49
CA THR A 33 2.52 8.81 -5.71
C THR A 33 2.62 7.30 -5.53
N MET A 34 1.52 6.66 -5.11
CA MET A 34 1.43 5.21 -4.97
C MET A 34 1.77 4.50 -6.28
N SER A 35 1.18 4.93 -7.40
CA SER A 35 1.39 4.30 -8.72
C SER A 35 2.85 4.38 -9.18
N VAL A 36 3.51 5.53 -8.96
CA VAL A 36 4.95 5.67 -9.24
C VAL A 36 5.77 4.73 -8.36
N GLY A 37 5.43 4.62 -7.07
CA GLY A 37 6.07 3.66 -6.16
C GLY A 37 5.87 2.21 -6.62
N MET A 38 4.67 1.84 -7.06
CA MET A 38 4.36 0.51 -7.60
C MET A 38 5.17 0.20 -8.86
N LEU A 39 5.25 1.15 -9.80
CA LEU A 39 6.06 1.00 -11.00
C LEU A 39 7.55 0.83 -10.66
N LEU A 40 8.07 1.64 -9.74
CA LEU A 40 9.45 1.52 -9.26
C LEU A 40 9.70 0.15 -8.62
N THR A 41 8.78 -0.32 -7.79
CA THR A 41 8.84 -1.65 -7.15
C THR A 41 8.93 -2.75 -8.20
N PHE A 42 8.05 -2.70 -9.21
CA PHE A 42 8.03 -3.66 -10.30
C PHE A 42 9.34 -3.63 -11.11
N LEU A 43 9.81 -2.43 -11.50
CA LEU A 43 11.03 -2.30 -12.30
C LEU A 43 12.25 -2.86 -11.57
N VAL A 44 12.37 -2.59 -10.27
CA VAL A 44 13.48 -3.11 -9.45
C VAL A 44 13.35 -4.62 -9.27
N ALA A 45 12.16 -5.12 -8.94
CA ALA A 45 11.91 -6.55 -8.78
C ALA A 45 12.19 -7.33 -10.08
N TRP A 46 11.76 -6.79 -11.22
CA TRP A 46 11.99 -7.36 -12.54
C TRP A 46 13.48 -7.32 -12.92
N ALA A 47 14.14 -6.17 -12.77
CA ALA A 47 15.55 -6.02 -13.15
C ALA A 47 16.46 -6.98 -12.36
N VAL A 48 16.21 -7.17 -11.07
CA VAL A 48 16.99 -8.10 -10.24
C VAL A 48 16.52 -9.55 -10.43
N GLY A 49 15.21 -9.79 -10.44
CA GLY A 49 14.65 -11.14 -10.50
C GLY A 49 14.81 -11.84 -11.86
N SER A 50 14.94 -11.07 -12.95
CA SER A 50 15.19 -11.61 -14.31
C SER A 50 16.67 -11.79 -14.65
N ASN A 51 17.58 -11.35 -13.78
CA ASN A 51 19.03 -11.48 -13.97
C ASN A 51 19.63 -12.40 -12.89
N PRO A 52 20.06 -13.63 -13.25
CA PRO A 52 20.63 -14.58 -12.30
C PRO A 52 21.83 -14.05 -11.51
N ASP A 53 22.68 -13.22 -12.14
CA ASP A 53 23.88 -12.67 -11.48
C ASP A 53 23.50 -11.65 -10.40
N LEU A 54 22.51 -10.80 -10.68
CA LEU A 54 22.02 -9.82 -9.71
C LEU A 54 21.25 -10.50 -8.58
N LEU A 55 20.42 -11.50 -8.90
CA LEU A 55 19.72 -12.29 -7.89
C LEU A 55 20.70 -13.09 -7.00
N GLY A 56 21.79 -13.57 -7.59
CA GLY A 56 22.89 -14.29 -6.93
C GLY A 56 23.55 -13.50 -5.80
N ILE A 57 23.46 -12.16 -5.81
CA ILE A 57 23.95 -11.29 -4.72
C ILE A 57 23.15 -11.51 -3.44
N PHE A 58 21.85 -11.80 -3.55
CA PHE A 58 20.93 -11.91 -2.40
C PHE A 58 20.57 -13.36 -2.07
N ARG A 59 20.66 -14.26 -3.06
CA ARG A 59 20.28 -15.66 -2.93
C ARG A 59 21.35 -16.57 -3.50
N ASP A 60 21.54 -17.71 -2.86
CA ASP A 60 22.47 -18.73 -3.37
C ASP A 60 21.99 -19.25 -4.74
N PRO A 61 22.84 -19.26 -5.79
CA PRO A 61 22.43 -19.68 -7.13
C PRO A 61 22.01 -21.15 -7.24
N ALA A 62 22.48 -22.02 -6.35
CA ALA A 62 22.20 -23.45 -6.39
C ALA A 62 20.96 -23.81 -5.55
N THR A 63 20.79 -23.18 -4.39
CA THR A 63 19.71 -23.51 -3.44
C THR A 63 18.56 -22.51 -3.43
N LEU A 64 18.72 -21.34 -4.06
CA LEU A 64 17.80 -20.20 -4.04
C LEU A 64 17.47 -19.66 -2.64
N GLN A 65 18.21 -20.09 -1.62
CA GLN A 65 18.02 -19.65 -0.25
C GLN A 65 18.60 -18.24 -0.06
N PRO A 66 17.96 -17.36 0.73
CA PRO A 66 18.51 -16.06 1.06
C PRO A 66 19.84 -16.19 1.83
N ASN A 67 20.87 -15.49 1.37
CA ASN A 67 22.10 -15.29 2.14
C ASN A 67 21.91 -14.16 3.16
N ILE A 68 22.97 -13.75 3.88
CA ILE A 68 22.88 -12.67 4.89
C ILE A 68 22.29 -11.38 4.29
N LEU A 69 22.73 -10.98 3.09
CA LEU A 69 22.18 -9.81 2.40
C LEU A 69 20.73 -10.03 1.98
N GLY A 70 20.39 -11.24 1.52
CA GLY A 70 19.02 -11.63 1.22
C GLY A 70 18.08 -11.49 2.41
N TRP A 71 18.50 -11.94 3.60
CA TRP A 71 17.72 -11.79 4.84
C TRP A 71 17.54 -10.32 5.23
N ILE A 72 18.61 -9.51 5.10
CA ILE A 72 18.54 -8.06 5.37
C ILE A 72 17.53 -7.41 4.42
N VAL A 73 17.64 -7.65 3.11
CA VAL A 73 16.74 -7.05 2.12
C VAL A 73 15.31 -7.53 2.30
N MET A 74 15.10 -8.80 2.67
CA MET A 74 13.76 -9.32 2.90
C MET A 74 13.02 -8.60 4.04
N PHE A 75 13.73 -8.30 5.14
CA PHE A 75 13.16 -7.61 6.31
C PHE A 75 13.33 -6.09 6.29
N ALA A 76 14.15 -5.53 5.39
CA ALA A 76 14.39 -4.09 5.30
C ALA A 76 13.09 -3.26 5.10
N PRO A 77 12.12 -3.64 4.25
CA PRO A 77 10.86 -2.92 4.13
C PRO A 77 10.12 -2.79 5.46
N LEU A 78 10.09 -3.86 6.27
CA LEU A 78 9.44 -3.84 7.58
C LEU A 78 10.12 -2.83 8.52
N GLY A 79 11.46 -2.84 8.57
CA GLY A 79 12.23 -1.87 9.35
C GLY A 79 12.00 -0.42 8.87
N MET A 80 11.92 -0.22 7.56
CA MET A 80 11.65 1.10 6.97
C MET A 80 10.26 1.62 7.31
N VAL A 81 9.22 0.78 7.40
CA VAL A 81 7.87 1.19 7.83
C VAL A 81 7.91 1.75 9.25
N PHE A 82 8.58 1.06 10.18
CA PHE A 82 8.74 1.56 11.56
C PHE A 82 9.56 2.86 11.61
N ALA A 83 10.66 2.92 10.85
CA ALA A 83 11.50 4.11 10.77
C ALA A 83 10.73 5.31 10.20
N PHE A 84 9.88 5.10 9.20
CA PHE A 84 9.06 6.15 8.60
C PHE A 84 8.07 6.73 9.60
N GLY A 85 7.37 5.87 10.36
CA GLY A 85 6.45 6.30 11.41
C GLY A 85 7.13 7.16 12.49
N ALA A 86 8.37 6.84 12.86
CA ALA A 86 9.14 7.64 13.82
C ALA A 86 9.68 8.95 13.22
N ALA A 87 10.02 8.96 11.92
CA ALA A 87 10.66 10.09 11.26
C ALA A 87 9.67 11.10 10.65
N ILE A 88 8.43 10.71 10.36
CA ILE A 88 7.49 11.51 9.55
C ILE A 88 7.23 12.92 10.10
N ASN A 89 7.18 13.07 11.43
CA ASN A 89 6.98 14.36 12.09
C ASN A 89 8.18 15.30 11.94
N ARG A 90 9.37 14.76 11.64
CA ARG A 90 10.63 15.50 11.48
C ARG A 90 11.01 15.72 10.01
N LEU A 91 10.47 14.89 9.11
CA LEU A 91 10.73 15.00 7.67
C LEU A 91 9.90 16.13 7.06
N SER A 92 10.43 16.80 6.04
CA SER A 92 9.64 17.64 5.14
C SER A 92 8.78 16.76 4.22
N ALA A 93 7.80 17.33 3.53
CA ALA A 93 7.01 16.59 2.54
C ALA A 93 7.90 15.98 1.44
N ALA A 94 8.92 16.70 0.95
CA ALA A 94 9.86 16.17 -0.03
C ALA A 94 10.72 15.03 0.53
N GLY A 95 11.17 15.16 1.78
CA GLY A 95 11.91 14.09 2.48
C GLY A 95 11.07 12.84 2.67
N ALA A 96 9.80 12.99 3.01
CA ALA A 96 8.87 11.88 3.13
C ALA A 96 8.64 11.18 1.78
N GLN A 97 8.53 11.95 0.68
CA GLN A 97 8.35 11.40 -0.67
C GLN A 97 9.59 10.64 -1.14
N LEU A 98 10.79 11.19 -0.90
CA LEU A 98 12.04 10.49 -1.22
C LEU A 98 12.17 9.19 -0.43
N PHE A 99 11.84 9.21 0.87
CA PHE A 99 11.81 8.01 1.69
C PHE A 99 10.84 6.96 1.14
N PHE A 100 9.64 7.37 0.74
CA PHE A 100 8.66 6.47 0.13
C PHE A 100 9.18 5.80 -1.14
N TYR A 101 9.87 6.52 -2.02
CA TYR A 101 10.46 5.91 -3.22
C TYR A 101 11.66 5.02 -2.91
N ALA A 102 12.49 5.37 -1.93
CA ALA A 102 13.55 4.48 -1.45
C ALA A 102 12.94 3.19 -0.87
N PHE A 103 11.87 3.31 -0.09
CA PHE A 103 11.11 2.18 0.43
C PHE A 103 10.54 1.31 -0.69
N ALA A 104 9.93 1.90 -1.71
CA ALA A 104 9.39 1.17 -2.86
C ALA A 104 10.49 0.41 -3.64
N ALA A 105 11.67 1.01 -3.82
CA ALA A 105 12.81 0.33 -4.43
C ALA A 105 13.29 -0.86 -3.59
N VAL A 106 13.45 -0.69 -2.28
CA VAL A 106 13.85 -1.77 -1.36
C VAL A 106 12.80 -2.88 -1.30
N MET A 107 11.51 -2.52 -1.33
CA MET A 107 10.42 -3.48 -1.45
C MET A 107 10.51 -4.26 -2.78
N GLY A 108 10.85 -3.60 -3.88
CA GLY A 108 11.10 -4.27 -5.17
C GLY A 108 12.25 -5.28 -5.08
N LEU A 109 13.36 -4.92 -4.43
CA LEU A 109 14.46 -5.86 -4.18
C LEU A 109 14.00 -7.06 -3.35
N SER A 110 13.23 -6.81 -2.27
CA SER A 110 12.67 -7.86 -1.41
C SER A 110 11.75 -8.82 -2.16
N LEU A 111 11.01 -8.32 -3.14
CA LEU A 111 10.08 -9.11 -3.96
C LEU A 111 10.71 -9.73 -5.21
N SER A 112 11.97 -9.42 -5.55
CA SER A 112 12.64 -9.90 -6.78
C SER A 112 12.57 -11.43 -6.97
N TRP A 113 12.56 -12.20 -5.88
CA TRP A 113 12.49 -13.66 -5.92
C TRP A 113 11.24 -14.23 -6.57
N ILE A 114 10.14 -13.46 -6.66
CA ILE A 114 8.90 -13.94 -7.28
C ILE A 114 9.10 -14.30 -8.75
N PHE A 115 10.05 -13.66 -9.45
CA PHE A 115 10.36 -13.93 -10.86
C PHE A 115 11.07 -15.27 -11.08
N VAL A 116 11.58 -15.90 -10.03
CA VAL A 116 12.12 -17.27 -10.08
C VAL A 116 11.13 -18.28 -9.53
N ALA A 117 10.22 -17.86 -8.65
CA ALA A 117 9.21 -18.75 -8.07
C ALA A 117 7.93 -18.88 -8.92
N PHE A 118 7.59 -17.88 -9.73
CA PHE A 118 6.36 -17.82 -10.53
C PHE A 118 6.66 -17.40 -11.95
N THR A 119 5.82 -17.80 -12.90
CA THR A 119 5.96 -17.37 -14.29
C THR A 119 5.64 -15.87 -14.45
N GLY A 120 6.35 -15.21 -15.37
CA GLY A 120 6.10 -13.80 -15.67
C GLY A 120 4.66 -13.51 -16.10
N MET A 121 4.04 -14.45 -16.83
CA MET A 121 2.62 -14.35 -17.21
C MET A 121 1.71 -14.38 -15.98
N SER A 122 1.97 -15.26 -15.02
CA SER A 122 1.17 -15.36 -13.80
C SER A 122 1.32 -14.11 -12.93
N ILE A 123 2.54 -13.60 -12.78
CA ILE A 123 2.81 -12.34 -12.07
C ILE A 123 1.98 -11.20 -12.69
N ALA A 124 2.02 -11.05 -14.03
CA ALA A 124 1.28 -10.00 -14.73
C ALA A 124 -0.25 -10.16 -14.60
N GLN A 125 -0.77 -11.37 -14.72
CA GLN A 125 -2.21 -11.66 -14.57
C GLN A 125 -2.70 -11.33 -13.16
N VAL A 126 -2.00 -11.81 -12.13
CA VAL A 126 -2.37 -11.56 -10.73
C VAL A 126 -2.25 -10.08 -10.39
N PHE A 127 -1.24 -9.39 -10.92
CA PHE A 127 -1.10 -7.94 -10.76
C PHE A 127 -2.30 -7.17 -11.37
N LEU A 128 -2.75 -7.58 -12.55
CA LEU A 128 -3.94 -6.98 -13.19
C LEU A 128 -5.20 -7.23 -12.37
N ILE A 129 -5.41 -8.45 -11.87
CA ILE A 129 -6.54 -8.80 -10.99
C ILE A 129 -6.49 -7.94 -9.72
N THR A 130 -5.32 -7.82 -9.10
CA THR A 130 -5.13 -7.01 -7.88
C THR A 130 -5.42 -5.55 -8.17
N SER A 131 -4.97 -5.02 -9.31
CA SER A 131 -5.22 -3.64 -9.73
C SER A 131 -6.70 -3.33 -9.92
N ILE A 132 -7.44 -4.23 -10.56
CA ILE A 132 -8.89 -4.08 -10.74
C ILE A 132 -9.62 -4.16 -9.39
N ALA A 133 -9.26 -5.14 -8.55
CA ALA A 133 -9.85 -5.29 -7.22
C ALA A 133 -9.58 -4.07 -6.33
N PHE A 134 -8.31 -3.63 -6.28
CA PHE A 134 -7.88 -2.45 -5.54
C PHE A 134 -8.61 -1.21 -6.01
N ALA A 135 -8.65 -0.95 -7.31
CA ALA A 135 -9.35 0.22 -7.86
C ALA A 135 -10.85 0.20 -7.55
N GLY A 136 -11.50 -0.96 -7.65
CA GLY A 136 -12.92 -1.12 -7.32
C GLY A 136 -13.21 -0.88 -5.84
N LEU A 137 -12.43 -1.48 -4.95
CA LEU A 137 -12.57 -1.32 -3.50
C LEU A 137 -12.25 0.10 -3.03
N SER A 138 -11.22 0.70 -3.61
CA SER A 138 -10.83 2.07 -3.31
C SER A 138 -11.89 3.06 -3.81
N LEU A 139 -12.42 2.88 -5.03
CA LEU A 139 -13.54 3.68 -5.53
C LEU A 139 -14.77 3.55 -4.62
N TRP A 140 -15.09 2.33 -4.18
CA TRP A 140 -16.18 2.11 -3.22
C TRP A 140 -15.90 2.79 -1.88
N GLY A 141 -14.69 2.65 -1.30
CA GLY A 141 -14.30 3.31 -0.05
C GLY A 141 -14.34 4.84 -0.15
N TYR A 142 -13.99 5.40 -1.30
CA TYR A 142 -14.06 6.85 -1.56
C TYR A 142 -15.50 7.36 -1.68
N THR A 143 -16.37 6.59 -2.35
CA THR A 143 -17.75 7.02 -2.68
C THR A 143 -18.79 6.63 -1.64
N THR A 144 -18.53 5.61 -0.82
CA THR A 144 -19.49 5.11 0.17
C THR A 144 -19.80 6.16 1.22
N LYS A 145 -21.09 6.24 1.58
CA LYS A 145 -21.62 7.13 2.63
C LYS A 145 -21.65 6.46 4.00
N LYS A 146 -21.49 5.13 4.04
CA LYS A 146 -21.43 4.38 5.29
C LYS A 146 -20.10 4.69 5.97
N ASP A 147 -20.16 5.08 7.23
CA ASP A 147 -18.96 5.21 8.05
C ASP A 147 -18.40 3.80 8.35
N ILE A 148 -17.21 3.52 7.82
CA ILE A 148 -16.49 2.27 8.05
C ILE A 148 -15.27 2.48 8.96
N SER A 149 -15.15 3.63 9.63
CA SER A 149 -14.07 3.90 10.59
C SER A 149 -13.96 2.84 11.70
N GLY A 150 -15.09 2.25 12.11
CA GLY A 150 -15.13 1.16 13.08
C GLY A 150 -14.50 -0.16 12.61
N TRP A 151 -14.23 -0.34 11.31
CA TRP A 151 -13.59 -1.56 10.79
C TRP A 151 -12.10 -1.64 11.14
N GLY A 152 -11.44 -0.50 11.36
CA GLY A 152 -9.98 -0.43 11.53
C GLY A 152 -9.45 -1.37 12.60
N SER A 153 -10.04 -1.36 13.80
CA SER A 153 -9.61 -2.24 14.90
C SER A 153 -9.76 -3.73 14.58
N PHE A 154 -10.84 -4.11 13.89
CA PHE A 154 -11.07 -5.50 13.50
C PHE A 154 -10.07 -5.95 12.41
N LEU A 155 -9.85 -5.12 11.39
CA LEU A 155 -8.92 -5.41 10.30
C LEU A 155 -7.47 -5.48 10.79
N ILE A 156 -7.04 -4.58 11.68
CA ILE A 156 -5.71 -4.61 12.30
C ILE A 156 -5.54 -5.90 13.13
N MET A 157 -6.54 -6.30 13.91
CA MET A 157 -6.50 -7.58 14.62
C MET A 157 -6.45 -8.77 13.64
N GLY A 158 -7.11 -8.67 12.49
CA GLY A 158 -6.99 -9.62 11.40
C GLY A 158 -5.56 -9.75 10.88
N VAL A 159 -4.88 -8.62 10.63
CA VAL A 159 -3.46 -8.60 10.20
C VAL A 159 -2.56 -9.29 11.24
N ILE A 160 -2.77 -9.01 12.53
CA ILE A 160 -2.04 -9.68 13.61
C ILE A 160 -2.31 -11.18 13.59
N GLY A 161 -3.58 -11.58 13.41
CA GLY A 161 -3.99 -12.98 13.33
C GLY A 161 -3.29 -13.75 12.20
N ILE A 162 -3.29 -13.20 10.98
CA ILE A 162 -2.61 -13.83 9.84
C ILE A 162 -1.08 -13.84 10.01
N LEU A 163 -0.50 -12.84 10.68
CA LEU A 163 0.93 -12.80 10.98
C LEU A 163 1.33 -13.92 11.95
N VAL A 164 0.58 -14.09 13.05
CA VAL A 164 0.79 -15.17 14.01
C VAL A 164 0.60 -16.53 13.34
N ALA A 165 -0.47 -16.69 12.55
CA ALA A 165 -0.71 -17.93 11.80
C ALA A 165 0.44 -18.24 10.82
N SER A 166 1.00 -17.22 10.16
CA SER A 166 2.16 -17.36 9.28
C SER A 166 3.40 -17.84 10.03
N ILE A 167 3.68 -17.28 11.22
CA ILE A 167 4.81 -17.69 12.07
C ILE A 167 4.63 -19.13 12.55
N VAL A 168 3.45 -19.50 13.03
CA VAL A 168 3.14 -20.87 13.44
C VAL A 168 3.34 -21.84 12.27
N ASN A 169 2.93 -21.44 11.06
CA ASN A 169 3.07 -22.28 9.88
C ASN A 169 4.51 -22.50 9.42
N ILE A 170 5.49 -21.70 9.88
CA ILE A 170 6.91 -21.98 9.63
C ILE A 170 7.30 -23.33 10.26
N PHE A 171 6.74 -23.67 11.42
CA PHE A 171 7.02 -24.92 12.14
C PHE A 171 6.14 -26.07 11.68
N LEU A 172 4.86 -25.80 11.38
CA LEU A 172 3.90 -26.83 10.97
C LEU A 172 4.02 -27.21 9.49
N GLN A 173 4.50 -26.27 8.65
CA GLN A 173 4.61 -26.43 7.20
C GLN A 173 3.33 -26.94 6.53
N SER A 174 2.16 -26.52 7.03
CA SER A 174 0.85 -27.00 6.59
C SER A 174 0.37 -26.25 5.34
N PRO A 175 0.11 -26.96 4.22
CA PRO A 175 -0.48 -26.34 3.03
C PRO A 175 -1.88 -25.75 3.29
N ALA A 176 -2.67 -26.40 4.16
CA ALA A 176 -4.01 -25.94 4.50
C ALA A 176 -4.00 -24.60 5.26
N ILE A 177 -3.06 -24.43 6.20
CA ILE A 177 -2.89 -23.15 6.92
C ILE A 177 -2.43 -22.07 5.94
N MET A 178 -1.46 -22.37 5.08
CA MET A 178 -0.99 -21.42 4.07
C MET A 178 -2.11 -20.95 3.13
N PHE A 179 -2.97 -21.87 2.69
CA PHE A 179 -4.14 -21.57 1.88
C PHE A 179 -5.14 -20.68 2.62
N ALA A 180 -5.47 -21.02 3.87
CA ALA A 180 -6.38 -20.22 4.71
C ALA A 180 -5.83 -18.82 4.98
N VAL A 181 -4.55 -18.70 5.32
CA VAL A 181 -3.85 -17.43 5.53
C VAL A 181 -3.93 -16.57 4.27
N SER A 182 -3.75 -17.17 3.08
CA SER A 182 -3.78 -16.42 1.83
C SER A 182 -5.19 -15.89 1.53
N ILE A 183 -6.24 -16.70 1.70
CA ILE A 183 -7.64 -16.24 1.53
C ILE A 183 -7.97 -15.13 2.51
N LEU A 184 -7.68 -15.33 3.81
CA LEU A 184 -7.95 -14.33 4.84
C LEU A 184 -7.15 -13.05 4.59
N GLY A 185 -5.90 -13.17 4.16
CA GLY A 185 -5.05 -12.06 3.76
C GLY A 185 -5.68 -11.21 2.66
N VAL A 186 -6.16 -11.83 1.58
CA VAL A 186 -6.88 -11.11 0.51
C VAL A 186 -8.09 -10.36 1.06
N LEU A 187 -8.93 -11.01 1.88
CA LEU A 187 -10.13 -10.39 2.43
C LEU A 187 -9.82 -9.22 3.39
N ILE A 188 -8.80 -9.38 4.24
CA ILE A 188 -8.36 -8.35 5.18
C ILE A 188 -7.81 -7.15 4.43
N PHE A 189 -6.89 -7.35 3.48
CA PHE A 189 -6.30 -6.26 2.72
C PHE A 189 -7.26 -5.61 1.72
N ALA A 190 -8.26 -6.35 1.23
CA ALA A 190 -9.39 -5.78 0.51
C ALA A 190 -10.23 -4.84 1.41
N GLY A 191 -10.51 -5.27 2.64
CA GLY A 191 -11.18 -4.44 3.64
C GLY A 191 -10.37 -3.20 4.03
N LEU A 192 -9.05 -3.37 4.24
CA LEU A 192 -8.12 -2.27 4.55
C LEU A 192 -8.06 -1.26 3.41
N THR A 193 -8.00 -1.72 2.15
CA THR A 193 -8.01 -0.83 0.98
C THR A 193 -9.20 0.14 1.00
N ALA A 194 -10.40 -0.39 1.26
CA ALA A 194 -11.60 0.44 1.36
C ALA A 194 -11.57 1.37 2.58
N TYR A 195 -11.16 0.83 3.74
CA TYR A 195 -11.03 1.58 5.00
C TYR A 195 -10.04 2.73 4.88
N ASP A 196 -8.82 2.47 4.42
CA ASP A 196 -7.75 3.46 4.29
C ASP A 196 -8.08 4.51 3.24
N THR A 197 -8.76 4.12 2.15
CA THR A 197 -9.25 5.11 1.19
C THR A 197 -10.25 6.08 1.83
N GLN A 198 -11.20 5.56 2.61
CA GLN A 198 -12.17 6.42 3.31
C GLN A 198 -11.47 7.27 4.38
N LYS A 199 -10.50 6.71 5.09
CA LYS A 199 -9.72 7.40 6.12
C LYS A 199 -8.94 8.58 5.51
N ILE A 200 -8.22 8.38 4.41
CA ILE A 200 -7.47 9.46 3.73
C ILE A 200 -8.40 10.62 3.34
N LYS A 201 -9.57 10.29 2.78
CA LYS A 201 -10.61 11.29 2.45
C LYS A 201 -11.09 12.05 3.69
N ASN A 202 -11.42 11.33 4.77
CA ASN A 202 -11.96 11.94 5.99
C ASN A 202 -10.91 12.80 6.70
N ASP A 203 -9.67 12.32 6.79
CA ASP A 203 -8.54 13.04 7.38
C ASP A 203 -8.27 14.34 6.63
N TYR A 204 -8.34 14.31 5.28
CA TYR A 204 -8.27 15.52 4.46
C TYR A 204 -9.38 16.51 4.81
N ILE A 205 -10.65 16.07 4.84
CA ILE A 205 -11.80 16.96 5.10
C ILE A 205 -11.68 17.63 6.48
N GLN A 206 -11.22 16.89 7.49
CA GLN A 206 -11.05 17.40 8.86
C GLN A 206 -9.97 18.48 8.95
N HIS A 207 -8.87 18.35 8.19
CA HIS A 207 -7.72 19.24 8.27
C HIS A 207 -7.70 20.32 7.18
N ALA A 208 -8.45 20.16 6.09
CA ALA A 208 -8.57 21.15 5.02
C ALA A 208 -9.10 22.50 5.54
N ALA A 209 -9.88 22.49 6.62
CA ALA A 209 -10.36 23.71 7.28
C ALA A 209 -9.24 24.53 7.94
N GLN A 210 -8.08 23.92 8.23
CA GLN A 210 -6.93 24.54 8.91
C GLN A 210 -5.83 25.01 7.94
N MET A 211 -5.96 24.70 6.64
CA MET A 211 -5.06 25.13 5.54
C MET A 211 -3.55 24.86 5.75
N ASP A 212 -3.17 23.80 6.47
CA ASP A 212 -1.76 23.41 6.62
C ASP A 212 -1.25 22.65 5.37
N SER A 213 -0.65 23.40 4.45
CA SER A 213 -0.11 22.86 3.19
C SER A 213 1.01 21.83 3.38
N GLU A 214 1.81 21.95 4.44
CA GLU A 214 2.90 21.02 4.70
C GLU A 214 2.35 19.70 5.23
N TRP A 215 1.41 19.77 6.18
CA TRP A 215 0.70 18.59 6.68
C TRP A 215 -0.03 17.87 5.55
N LEU A 216 -0.76 18.59 4.69
CA LEU A 216 -1.46 18.01 3.55
C LEU A 216 -0.52 17.28 2.58
N GLY A 217 0.69 17.82 2.40
CA GLY A 217 1.74 17.19 1.62
C GLY A 217 2.20 15.85 2.21
N LYS A 218 2.46 15.81 3.52
CA LYS A 218 2.88 14.59 4.25
C LYS A 218 1.76 13.56 4.34
N ALA A 219 0.53 14.02 4.62
CA ALA A 219 -0.66 13.18 4.68
C ALA A 219 -0.90 12.45 3.35
N ALA A 220 -0.69 13.12 2.21
CA ALA A 220 -0.81 12.47 0.90
C ALA A 220 0.22 11.34 0.71
N ILE A 221 1.44 11.51 1.22
CA ILE A 221 2.51 10.51 1.12
C ILE A 221 2.25 9.34 2.07
N MET A 222 1.78 9.62 3.29
CA MET A 222 1.35 8.60 4.23
C MET A 222 0.18 7.77 3.69
N GLY A 223 -0.81 8.44 3.10
CA GLY A 223 -1.93 7.78 2.43
C GLY A 223 -1.44 6.89 1.27
N ALA A 224 -0.49 7.39 0.47
CA ALA A 224 0.12 6.61 -0.61
C ALA A 224 0.86 5.38 -0.09
N LEU A 225 1.59 5.50 1.03
CA LEU A 225 2.29 4.37 1.65
C LEU A 225 1.31 3.29 2.17
N ASN A 226 0.24 3.68 2.85
CA ASN A 226 -0.74 2.72 3.36
C ASN A 226 -1.41 1.96 2.22
N LEU A 227 -1.92 2.69 1.22
CA LEU A 227 -2.54 2.09 0.04
C LEU A 227 -1.56 1.22 -0.77
N TYR A 228 -0.28 1.62 -0.83
CA TYR A 228 0.79 0.82 -1.42
C TYR A 228 0.98 -0.51 -0.68
N LEU A 229 1.02 -0.47 0.65
CA LEU A 229 1.17 -1.67 1.48
C LEU A 229 -0.04 -2.58 1.34
N ASP A 230 -1.26 -2.03 1.31
CA ASP A 230 -2.48 -2.80 1.09
C ASP A 230 -2.44 -3.52 -0.26
N PHE A 231 -2.06 -2.80 -1.32
CA PHE A 231 -1.93 -3.36 -2.65
C PHE A 231 -0.90 -4.49 -2.68
N ILE A 232 0.32 -4.25 -2.19
CA ILE A 232 1.40 -5.25 -2.27
C ILE A 232 1.04 -6.50 -1.48
N ASN A 233 0.45 -6.36 -0.28
CA ASN A 233 0.04 -7.51 0.50
C ASN A 233 -1.08 -8.30 -0.17
N MET A 234 -2.11 -7.61 -0.69
CA MET A 234 -3.18 -8.25 -1.46
C MET A 234 -2.63 -8.98 -2.70
N PHE A 235 -1.71 -8.34 -3.44
CA PHE A 235 -1.01 -8.94 -4.57
C PHE A 235 -0.28 -10.21 -4.18
N MET A 236 0.52 -10.18 -3.10
CA MET A 236 1.28 -11.34 -2.65
C MET A 236 0.38 -12.51 -2.23
N PHE A 237 -0.74 -12.24 -1.55
CA PHE A 237 -1.69 -13.30 -1.20
C PHE A 237 -2.43 -13.85 -2.41
N LEU A 238 -2.82 -13.01 -3.36
CA LEU A 238 -3.40 -13.47 -4.63
C LEU A 238 -2.40 -14.28 -5.46
N LEU A 239 -1.13 -13.87 -5.47
CA LEU A 239 -0.05 -14.58 -6.17
C LEU A 239 0.20 -15.94 -5.51
N GLN A 240 0.09 -16.03 -4.19
CA GLN A 240 0.20 -17.30 -3.49
C GLN A 240 -0.97 -18.25 -3.80
N LEU A 241 -2.17 -17.72 -4.07
CA LEU A 241 -3.38 -18.52 -4.37
C LEU A 241 -3.49 -18.94 -5.84
N PHE A 242 -3.18 -18.01 -6.75
CA PHE A 242 -3.44 -18.17 -8.18
C PHE A 242 -2.15 -18.18 -9.02
N GLY A 243 -1.00 -18.01 -8.37
CA GLY A 243 0.30 -17.99 -9.03
C GLY A 243 0.67 -19.35 -9.59
N ASN A 244 1.01 -19.40 -10.88
CA ASN A 244 1.57 -20.58 -11.51
C ASN A 244 3.10 -20.58 -11.39
N ARG A 245 3.66 -21.74 -11.01
CA ARG A 245 5.09 -21.97 -10.78
C ARG A 245 5.76 -22.79 -11.90
N GLU A 246 4.97 -23.33 -12.83
CA GLU A 246 5.41 -24.15 -13.97
C GLU A 246 5.35 -23.37 -15.30
#